data_AF-A0A099TUP8-F1
#
_entry.id   AF-A0A099TUP8-F1
#
_cell.length_a   1.000
_cell.length_b   1.000
_cell.length_c   1.000
_cell.angle_alpha   90.00
_cell.angle_beta   90.00
_cell.angle_gamma   90.00
#
_symmetry.space_group_name_H-M   'P 1'
#
loop_
_entity.id
_entity.type
_entity.pdbx_description
1 polymer ?
#
loop_
_entity_poly.entity_id
_entity_poly.type
_entity_poly.pdbx_seq_one_letter_code
_entity_poly.pdbx_strand_id
1 'polypeptide(L)'
;MVNIDIVIKALRILKYECGNFYEVRSYLDKALSRLPLNPTEKDIRRVIENLDDRFYAASKEDKQIVKEILTVCLIDLLIKK
;
A
#
# COMPACT_ATOMS: atom_id res chain seq x y z
N MET A 1 10.67 -10.79 -6.13
CA MET A 1 10.53 -10.27 -4.75
C MET A 1 10.03 -8.85 -4.84
N VAL A 2 8.87 -8.54 -4.25
CA VAL A 2 8.43 -7.15 -4.05
C VAL A 2 9.45 -6.53 -3.11
N ASN A 3 10.34 -5.70 -3.66
CA ASN A 3 11.52 -5.23 -2.93
C ASN A 3 11.09 -4.23 -1.85
N ILE A 4 11.80 -4.20 -0.72
CA ILE A 4 11.60 -3.20 0.37
C ILE A 4 11.57 -1.76 -0.18
N ASP A 5 12.24 -1.52 -1.31
CA ASP A 5 12.20 -0.25 -2.05
C ASP A 5 10.80 0.16 -2.51
N ILE A 6 9.96 -0.78 -2.95
CA ILE A 6 8.58 -0.51 -3.40
C ILE A 6 7.71 -0.12 -2.22
N VAL A 7 7.87 -0.84 -1.10
CA VAL A 7 7.23 -0.50 0.17
C VAL A 7 7.64 0.93 0.54
N ILE A 8 8.93 1.23 0.64
CA ILE A 8 9.44 2.57 1.01
C ILE A 8 8.97 3.68 0.06
N LYS A 9 8.85 3.41 -1.25
CA LYS A 9 8.37 4.38 -2.25
C LYS A 9 6.87 4.68 -2.11
N ALA A 10 6.03 3.65 -2.08
CA ALA A 10 4.58 3.80 -1.88
C ALA A 10 4.30 4.52 -0.57
N LEU A 11 5.07 4.14 0.44
CA LEU A 11 5.12 4.80 1.71
C LEU A 11 5.48 6.31 1.57
N ARG A 12 6.63 6.69 1.03
CA ARG A 12 7.00 8.11 0.87
C ARG A 12 5.92 8.97 0.19
N ILE A 13 5.23 8.43 -0.81
CA ILE A 13 4.12 9.12 -1.49
C ILE A 13 2.95 9.35 -0.52
N LEU A 14 2.54 8.32 0.21
CA LEU A 14 1.52 8.46 1.26
C LEU A 14 1.90 9.46 2.36
N LYS A 15 3.19 9.62 2.70
CA LYS A 15 3.63 10.66 3.65
C LYS A 15 3.30 12.05 3.18
N TYR A 16 3.56 12.27 1.90
CA TYR A 16 3.40 13.56 1.27
C TYR A 16 1.93 13.90 1.09
N GLU A 17 1.12 12.92 0.68
CA GLU A 17 -0.31 13.11 0.41
C GLU A 17 -1.19 13.06 1.67
N CYS A 18 -0.81 12.28 2.70
CA CYS A 18 -1.70 11.97 3.84
C CYS A 18 -1.06 12.12 5.23
N GLY A 19 0.21 12.51 5.34
CA GLY A 19 0.86 12.86 6.61
C GLY A 19 1.14 11.72 7.61
N ASN A 20 0.84 10.45 7.29
CA ASN A 20 0.83 9.37 8.28
C ASN A 20 1.68 8.16 7.85
N PHE A 21 2.71 7.77 8.63
CA PHE A 21 3.89 7.20 7.95
C PHE A 21 4.75 6.08 8.55
N TYR A 22 5.23 6.18 9.79
CA TYR A 22 6.39 5.35 10.17
C TYR A 22 6.05 4.02 10.86
N GLU A 23 4.87 3.89 11.49
CA GLU A 23 4.49 2.65 12.19
C GLU A 23 3.84 1.59 11.27
N VAL A 24 3.42 2.00 10.07
CA VAL A 24 2.62 1.19 9.14
C VAL A 24 3.45 0.39 8.12
N ARG A 25 4.77 0.60 8.11
CA ARG A 25 5.70 -0.09 7.20
C ARG A 25 5.65 -1.60 7.34
N SER A 26 5.65 -2.12 8.57
CA SER A 26 5.66 -3.57 8.80
C SER A 26 4.38 -4.25 8.33
N TYR A 27 3.24 -3.54 8.39
CA TYR A 27 1.96 -4.06 7.92
C TYR A 27 1.91 -4.11 6.40
N LEU A 28 2.36 -3.04 5.74
CA LEU A 28 2.41 -3.00 4.28
C LEU A 28 3.40 -4.03 3.71
N ASP A 29 4.59 -4.14 4.29
CA ASP A 29 5.60 -5.11 3.87
C ASP A 29 5.09 -6.56 3.96
N LYS A 30 4.47 -6.92 5.08
CA LYS A 30 3.84 -8.23 5.30
C LYS A 30 2.65 -8.48 4.37
N ALA A 31 1.91 -7.44 4.01
CA ALA A 31 0.78 -7.55 3.09
C ALA A 31 1.28 -7.79 1.66
N LEU A 32 2.30 -7.04 1.22
CA LEU A 32 2.88 -7.15 -0.11
C LEU A 32 3.73 -8.40 -0.30
N SER A 33 4.30 -8.97 0.77
CA SER A 33 5.02 -10.26 0.70
C SER A 33 4.11 -11.44 0.31
N ARG A 34 2.79 -11.26 0.39
CA ARG A 34 1.79 -12.26 -0.04
C ARG A 34 1.48 -12.18 -1.53
N LEU A 35 1.96 -11.15 -2.23
CA LEU A 35 1.74 -11.01 -3.65
C LEU A 35 2.51 -12.09 -4.44
N PRO A 36 1.92 -12.63 -5.51
CA PRO A 36 2.63 -13.53 -6.41
C PRO A 36 3.76 -12.79 -7.13
N LEU A 37 4.68 -13.53 -7.75
CA LEU A 37 5.85 -12.96 -8.41
C LEU A 37 5.49 -11.94 -9.52
N ASN A 38 4.37 -12.17 -10.20
CA ASN A 38 3.75 -11.29 -11.19
C ASN A 38 2.37 -10.87 -10.70
N PRO A 39 2.27 -9.85 -9.83
CA PRO A 39 1.01 -9.43 -9.25
C PRO A 39 0.10 -8.80 -10.30
N THR A 40 -1.18 -9.17 -10.27
CA THR A 40 -2.21 -8.48 -11.04
C THR A 40 -2.81 -7.32 -10.22
N GLU A 41 -3.51 -6.41 -10.89
CA GLU A 41 -4.25 -5.34 -10.21
C GLU A 41 -5.22 -5.90 -9.15
N LYS A 42 -5.85 -7.04 -9.46
CA LYS A 42 -6.78 -7.72 -8.54
C LYS A 42 -6.07 -8.21 -7.27
N ASP A 43 -4.85 -8.71 -7.39
CA ASP A 43 -4.03 -9.14 -6.25
C ASP A 43 -3.66 -7.96 -5.36
N ILE A 44 -3.27 -6.84 -5.97
CA ILE A 44 -2.93 -5.60 -5.26
C ILE A 44 -4.15 -5.06 -4.50
N ARG A 45 -5.30 -4.92 -5.17
CA ARG A 45 -6.55 -4.46 -4.54
C ARG A 45 -6.92 -5.34 -3.35
N ARG A 46 -6.85 -6.67 -3.52
CA ARG A 46 -7.14 -7.63 -2.45
C ARG A 46 -6.19 -7.47 -1.26
N VAL A 47 -4.89 -7.28 -1.49
CA VAL A 47 -3.91 -7.07 -0.43
C VAL A 47 -4.22 -5.79 0.36
N ILE A 48 -4.57 -4.71 -0.33
CA ILE A 48 -4.90 -3.41 0.27
C ILE A 48 -6.23 -3.45 1.03
N GLU A 49 -7.24 -4.15 0.51
CA GLU A 49 -8.50 -4.36 1.21
C GLU A 49 -8.33 -5.10 2.53
N ASN A 50 -7.35 -6.01 2.60
CA ASN A 50 -7.02 -6.80 3.78
C ASN A 50 -6.02 -6.12 4.73
N LEU A 51 -5.61 -4.88 4.48
CA LEU A 51 -4.83 -4.11 5.45
C LEU A 51 -5.70 -3.81 6.67
N ASP A 52 -5.12 -4.04 7.85
CA ASP A 52 -5.77 -3.83 9.15
C ASP A 52 -6.28 -2.39 9.27
N ASP A 53 -7.45 -2.20 9.88
CA ASP A 53 -8.04 -0.88 10.11
C ASP A 53 -7.12 0.06 10.89
N ARG A 54 -6.21 -0.51 11.71
CA ARG A 54 -5.15 0.21 12.41
C ARG A 54 -4.13 0.88 11.48
N PHE A 55 -4.04 0.42 10.23
CA PHE A 55 -3.23 1.07 9.19
C PHE A 55 -3.72 2.48 8.88
N TYR A 56 -5.03 2.72 9.01
CA TYR A 56 -5.66 3.91 8.47
C TYR A 56 -5.77 5.06 9.48
N ALA A 57 -5.57 4.81 10.78
CA ALA A 57 -5.53 5.72 11.94
C ALA A 57 -6.52 6.92 12.00
N ALA A 58 -7.44 7.04 11.04
CA ALA A 58 -8.21 8.22 10.73
C ALA A 58 -9.65 7.83 10.36
N SER A 59 -10.47 8.82 10.01
CA SER A 59 -11.90 8.63 9.73
C SER A 59 -12.14 7.62 8.59
N LYS A 60 -13.37 7.10 8.47
CA LYS A 60 -13.74 6.18 7.37
C LYS A 60 -13.45 6.76 5.99
N GLU A 61 -13.52 8.07 5.85
CA GLU A 61 -13.28 8.81 4.61
C GLU A 61 -11.78 8.84 4.27
N ASP A 62 -10.94 9.17 5.26
CA ASP A 62 -9.48 9.13 5.15
C ASP A 62 -8.96 7.73 4.81
N LYS A 63 -9.59 6.69 5.38
CA LYS A 63 -9.29 5.29 5.07
C LYS A 63 -9.48 4.98 3.58
N GLN A 64 -10.56 5.47 2.99
CA GLN A 64 -10.85 5.22 1.57
C GLN A 64 -9.86 5.94 0.66
N ILE A 65 -9.53 7.19 0.99
CA ILE A 65 -8.54 7.99 0.26
C ILE A 65 -7.16 7.31 0.29
N VAL A 66 -6.72 6.86 1.47
CA VAL A 66 -5.45 6.14 1.63
C VAL A 66 -5.44 4.82 0.84
N LYS A 67 -6.56 4.08 0.81
CA LYS A 67 -6.68 2.85 0.01
C LYS A 67 -6.52 3.13 -1.48
N GLU A 68 -7.17 4.17 -1.99
CA GLU A 68 -7.09 4.53 -3.40
C GLU A 68 -5.68 4.96 -3.80
N ILE A 69 -5.07 5.89 -3.04
CA ILE A 69 -3.70 6.36 -3.29
C ILE A 69 -2.72 5.19 -3.26
N LEU A 70 -2.80 4.33 -2.24
CA LEU A 70 -1.93 3.16 -2.11
C LEU A 70 -2.12 2.18 -3.28
N THR A 71 -3.36 1.99 -3.75
CA THR A 71 -3.68 1.12 -4.90
C THR A 71 -3.03 1.63 -6.17
N VAL A 72 -3.22 2.92 -6.48
CA VAL A 72 -2.62 3.56 -7.65
C VAL A 72 -1.09 3.44 -7.59
N CYS A 73 -0.49 3.79 -6.44
CA CYS A 73 0.96 3.72 -6.25
C CYS A 73 1.52 2.33 -6.50
N LEU A 74 0.87 1.29 -5.96
CA LEU A 74 1.35 -0.08 -6.10
C LEU A 74 1.16 -0.63 -7.52
N ILE A 75 0.07 -0.27 -8.20
CA ILE A 75 -0.11 -0.61 -9.62
C ILE A 75 0.99 0.03 -10.47
N ASP A 76 1.25 1.32 -10.26
CA ASP A 76 2.29 2.05 -11.01
C ASP A 76 3.69 1.48 -10.72
N LEU A 77 3.98 1.09 -9.48
CA LEU A 77 5.30 0.55 -9.11
C LEU A 77 5.52 -0.92 -9.50
N LEU A 78 4.46 -1.73 -9.58
CA LEU A 78 4.56 -3.19 -9.76
C LEU A 78 4.17 -3.66 -11.16
N ILE A 79 3.25 -2.97 -11.83
CA ILE A 79 2.64 -3.41 -13.08
C ILE A 79 3.11 -2.54 -14.25
N LYS A 80 3.07 -1.21 -14.11
CA LYS A 80 3.61 -0.30 -15.14
C LYS A 80 5.13 -0.21 -15.00
N LYS A 81 5.84 -0.86 -15.91
CA LYS A 81 7.26 -0.57 -16.17
C LYS A 81 7.39 0.62 -17.11
#